data_AF-A0A952U0M7-F1
#
_entry.id   AF-A0A952U0M7-F1
#
_cell.length_a   1.000
_cell.length_b   1.000
_cell.length_c   1.000
_cell.angle_alpha   90.00
_cell.angle_beta   90.00
_cell.angle_gamma   90.00
#
_symmetry.space_group_name_H-M   'P 1'
#
loop_
_entity.id
_entity.type
_entity.pdbx_description
1 polymer ?
#
loop_
_entity_poly.entity_id
_entity_poly.type
_entity_poly.pdbx_seq_one_letter_code
_entity_poly.pdbx_strand_id
1 'polypeptide(L)'
;MTRKTTPTAIETAVLVKSARRCALCFSLTGDLLEKLGQIAHLDQDPSNTSEDNLAFLCLLHHTLYDSKTSQHKNYTKSEVKVARLQLYECVENGKHHLQPVRASKRSEIIEVRQIELAEEAVEIFSQLPGIFRYIRSPFGSSDEGSSIASEREEINDHVSHIALERLRTCEELFKRLDAIRHKFVAYFGMENRMSFEVVLRTRGEILAAAEALLVAIDPISRTKAESIIWFHTVEADDLDLRIQRATDQILKVCQSVLREDSTTQGIRNGQTKPADLKND
;
A
#
# COMPACT_ATOMS: atom_id res chain seq x y z
N MET A 1 -39.06 28.15 -13.30
CA MET A 1 -39.54 27.27 -14.40
C MET A 1 -39.38 25.83 -13.95
N THR A 2 -40.47 25.06 -13.90
CA THR A 2 -40.45 23.63 -13.57
C THR A 2 -39.69 22.88 -14.67
N ARG A 3 -38.59 22.22 -14.31
CA ARG A 3 -37.78 21.42 -15.26
C ARG A 3 -38.70 20.31 -15.81
N LYS A 4 -38.89 20.26 -17.14
CA LYS A 4 -39.60 19.14 -17.77
C LYS A 4 -38.80 17.87 -17.51
N THR A 5 -39.43 16.88 -16.90
CA THR A 5 -38.81 15.59 -16.61
C THR A 5 -38.88 14.70 -17.84
N THR A 6 -37.80 13.98 -18.13
CA THR A 6 -37.81 12.93 -19.14
C THR A 6 -38.89 11.90 -18.79
N PRO A 7 -39.74 11.47 -19.74
CA PRO A 7 -40.71 10.42 -19.49
C PRO A 7 -40.04 9.15 -18.95
N THR A 8 -40.58 8.57 -17.89
CA THR A 8 -40.00 7.41 -17.19
C THR A 8 -39.70 6.23 -18.12
N ALA A 9 -40.53 6.02 -19.15
CA ALA A 9 -40.30 4.97 -20.14
C ALA A 9 -39.00 5.17 -20.94
N ILE A 10 -38.70 6.42 -21.32
CA ILE A 10 -37.49 6.76 -22.08
C ILE A 10 -36.26 6.70 -21.17
N GLU A 11 -36.37 7.24 -19.95
CA GLU A 11 -35.32 7.13 -18.94
C GLU A 11 -34.94 5.65 -18.69
N THR A 12 -35.96 4.81 -18.50
CA THR A 12 -35.78 3.36 -18.31
C THR A 12 -35.08 2.72 -19.51
N ALA A 13 -35.49 3.07 -20.74
CA ALA A 13 -34.86 2.55 -21.96
C ALA A 13 -33.36 2.90 -22.03
N VAL A 14 -32.99 4.15 -21.76
CA VAL A 14 -31.59 4.59 -21.75
C VAL A 14 -30.78 3.87 -20.68
N LEU A 15 -31.34 3.73 -19.47
CA LEU A 15 -30.67 3.05 -18.35
C LEU A 15 -30.48 1.55 -18.59
N VAL A 16 -31.47 0.88 -19.19
CA VAL A 16 -31.39 -0.55 -19.53
C VAL A 16 -30.41 -0.80 -20.68
N LYS A 17 -30.48 -0.02 -21.76
CA LYS A 17 -29.56 -0.17 -22.92
C LYS A 17 -28.12 0.14 -22.58
N SER A 18 -27.88 1.09 -21.66
CA SER A 18 -26.53 1.35 -21.12
C SER A 18 -26.14 0.37 -20.02
N ALA A 19 -27.10 -0.35 -19.45
CA ALA A 19 -27.00 -1.09 -18.21
C ALA A 19 -26.28 -0.29 -17.10
N ARG A 20 -26.53 1.04 -17.01
CA ARG A 20 -25.84 1.99 -16.11
C ARG A 20 -24.31 2.05 -16.24
N ARG A 21 -23.77 1.81 -17.44
CA ARG A 21 -22.36 2.04 -17.79
C ARG A 21 -22.22 3.38 -18.50
N CYS A 22 -21.15 4.11 -18.21
CA CYS A 22 -20.89 5.39 -18.86
C CYS A 22 -20.36 5.17 -20.29
N ALA A 23 -21.03 5.77 -21.27
CA ALA A 23 -20.64 5.70 -22.68
C ALA A 23 -19.17 6.12 -22.91
N LEU A 24 -18.73 7.23 -22.29
CA LEU A 24 -17.36 7.74 -22.43
C LEU A 24 -16.32 6.88 -21.71
N CYS A 25 -16.59 6.39 -20.49
CA CYS A 25 -15.69 5.46 -19.80
C CYS A 25 -15.42 4.21 -20.65
N PHE A 26 -16.47 3.66 -21.25
CA PHE A 26 -16.38 2.52 -22.14
C PHE A 26 -15.55 2.83 -23.39
N SER A 27 -15.87 3.90 -24.12
CA SER A 27 -15.18 4.22 -25.38
C SER A 27 -13.70 4.60 -25.18
N LEU A 28 -13.36 5.28 -24.08
CA LEU A 28 -11.99 5.76 -23.83
C LEU A 28 -11.08 4.71 -23.19
N THR A 29 -11.62 3.87 -22.31
CA THR A 29 -10.81 2.96 -21.46
C THR A 29 -11.31 1.53 -21.45
N GLY A 30 -12.42 1.24 -22.14
CA GLY A 30 -13.10 -0.05 -22.10
C GLY A 30 -13.72 -0.37 -20.74
N ASP A 31 -13.94 0.61 -19.88
CA ASP A 31 -14.51 0.40 -18.55
C ASP A 31 -16.01 0.08 -18.63
N LEU A 32 -16.37 -1.16 -18.27
CA LEU A 32 -17.75 -1.68 -18.26
C LEU A 32 -18.33 -1.82 -16.84
N LEU A 33 -17.68 -1.21 -15.84
CA LEU A 33 -18.21 -1.17 -14.47
C LEU A 33 -19.45 -0.27 -14.41
N GLU A 34 -20.43 -0.68 -13.61
CA GLU A 34 -21.58 0.15 -13.27
C GLU A 34 -21.10 1.48 -12.64
N LYS A 35 -21.75 2.59 -13.00
CA LYS A 35 -21.36 3.92 -12.55
C LYS A 35 -22.50 4.62 -11.81
N LEU A 36 -22.13 5.37 -10.79
CA LEU A 36 -22.96 6.49 -10.32
C LEU A 36 -22.95 7.58 -11.40
N GLY A 37 -24.11 7.90 -11.93
CA GLY A 37 -24.24 8.72 -13.13
C GLY A 37 -25.63 9.28 -13.35
N GLN A 38 -25.76 10.07 -14.41
CA GLN A 38 -27.00 10.76 -14.81
C GLN A 38 -27.17 10.68 -16.33
N ILE A 39 -28.40 10.91 -16.79
CA ILE A 39 -28.70 11.04 -18.21
C ILE A 39 -28.40 12.48 -18.66
N ALA A 40 -27.41 12.61 -19.54
CA ALA A 40 -27.07 13.86 -20.21
C ALA A 40 -27.97 14.08 -21.44
N HIS A 41 -28.45 15.31 -21.61
CA HIS A 41 -29.10 15.77 -22.83
C HIS A 41 -28.02 16.31 -23.76
N LEU A 42 -27.80 15.65 -24.90
CA LEU A 42 -26.62 15.91 -25.72
C LEU A 42 -26.65 17.25 -26.45
N ASP A 43 -27.84 17.82 -26.70
CA ASP A 43 -27.98 19.21 -27.18
C ASP A 43 -28.05 20.26 -26.07
N GLN A 44 -27.90 19.86 -24.80
CA GLN A 44 -28.08 20.73 -23.63
C GLN A 44 -29.49 21.31 -23.49
N ASP A 45 -30.49 20.76 -24.21
CA ASP A 45 -31.90 21.13 -24.09
C ASP A 45 -32.67 20.04 -23.30
N PRO A 46 -33.06 20.31 -22.03
CA PRO A 46 -33.80 19.36 -21.21
C PRO A 46 -35.23 19.07 -21.70
N SER A 47 -35.72 19.84 -22.68
CA SER A 47 -37.03 19.58 -23.30
C SER A 47 -36.96 18.55 -24.43
N ASN A 48 -35.77 18.31 -24.99
CA ASN A 48 -35.56 17.30 -26.03
C ASN A 48 -35.31 15.92 -25.42
N THR A 49 -36.42 15.24 -25.14
CA THR A 49 -36.47 13.92 -24.52
C THR A 49 -36.34 12.76 -25.51
N SER A 50 -35.97 13.03 -26.76
CA SER A 50 -35.69 11.97 -27.75
C SER A 50 -34.59 11.04 -27.24
N GLU A 51 -34.80 9.72 -27.29
CA GLU A 51 -33.82 8.74 -26.82
C GLU A 51 -32.45 8.92 -27.50
N ASP A 52 -32.43 9.29 -28.79
CA ASP A 52 -31.20 9.57 -29.54
C ASP A 52 -30.46 10.84 -29.06
N ASN A 53 -31.14 11.71 -28.31
CA ASN A 53 -30.54 12.87 -27.67
C ASN A 53 -30.06 12.61 -26.24
N LEU A 54 -30.24 11.40 -25.70
CA LEU A 54 -29.92 11.07 -24.31
C LEU A 54 -28.75 10.08 -24.21
N ALA A 55 -27.88 10.26 -23.23
CA ALA A 55 -26.82 9.29 -22.92
C ALA A 55 -26.59 9.19 -21.41
N PHE A 56 -26.41 7.98 -20.89
CA PHE A 56 -25.99 7.80 -19.51
C PHE A 56 -24.48 8.03 -19.38
N LEU A 57 -24.09 8.96 -18.52
CA LEU A 57 -22.70 9.29 -18.20
C LEU A 57 -22.46 9.21 -16.70
N CYS A 58 -21.27 8.79 -16.28
CA CYS A 58 -20.87 8.90 -14.88
C CYS A 58 -20.78 10.39 -14.49
N LEU A 59 -20.91 10.70 -13.20
CA LEU A 59 -20.93 12.10 -12.74
C LEU A 59 -19.72 12.91 -13.26
N LEU A 60 -18.53 12.32 -13.28
CA LEU A 60 -17.31 12.97 -13.80
C LEU A 60 -17.45 13.36 -15.28
N HIS A 61 -17.80 12.41 -16.15
CA HIS A 61 -17.95 12.67 -17.58
C HIS A 61 -19.17 13.53 -17.89
N HIS A 62 -20.22 13.45 -17.08
CA HIS A 62 -21.39 14.33 -17.20
C HIS A 62 -21.01 15.78 -16.92
N THR A 63 -20.28 16.05 -15.82
CA THR A 63 -19.81 17.40 -15.50
C THR A 63 -18.87 17.93 -16.58
N LEU A 64 -17.95 17.10 -17.08
CA LEU A 64 -17.02 17.52 -18.13
C LEU A 64 -17.75 17.83 -19.44
N TYR A 65 -18.72 17.01 -19.84
CA TYR A 65 -19.56 17.23 -21.03
C TYR A 65 -20.35 18.55 -20.97
N ASP A 66 -20.98 18.82 -19.81
CA ASP A 66 -21.80 20.03 -19.62
C ASP A 66 -20.97 21.29 -19.39
N SER A 67 -19.67 21.16 -19.11
CA SER A 67 -18.80 22.30 -18.86
C SER A 67 -18.53 23.12 -20.13
N LYS A 68 -18.13 24.38 -19.93
CA LYS A 68 -17.49 25.20 -20.98
C LYS A 68 -16.13 25.61 -20.44
N THR A 69 -15.06 25.20 -21.11
CA THR A 69 -13.68 25.50 -20.72
C THR A 69 -12.86 25.83 -21.97
N SER A 70 -11.96 26.81 -21.85
CA SER A 70 -11.01 27.18 -22.90
C SER A 70 -9.65 26.46 -22.76
N GLN A 71 -9.43 25.77 -21.64
CA GLN A 71 -8.13 25.13 -21.34
C GLN A 71 -7.94 23.81 -22.08
N HIS A 72 -9.02 23.08 -22.37
CA HIS A 72 -9.00 21.79 -23.04
C HIS A 72 -10.26 21.63 -23.90
N LYS A 73 -10.20 20.72 -24.89
CA LYS A 73 -11.35 20.39 -25.72
C LYS A 73 -12.33 19.53 -24.93
N ASN A 74 -13.57 19.97 -24.84
CA ASN A 74 -14.66 19.16 -24.30
C ASN A 74 -15.16 18.14 -25.32
N TYR A 75 -15.82 17.10 -24.81
CA TYR A 75 -16.47 16.11 -25.66
C TYR A 75 -17.62 16.72 -26.44
N THR A 76 -17.71 16.35 -27.71
CA THR A 76 -18.77 16.79 -28.61
C THR A 76 -19.96 15.84 -28.55
N LYS A 77 -21.15 16.36 -28.92
CA LYS A 77 -22.37 15.56 -29.10
C LYS A 77 -22.13 14.33 -29.99
N SER A 78 -21.38 14.48 -31.07
CA SER A 78 -21.09 13.41 -32.02
C SER A 78 -20.23 12.31 -31.39
N GLU A 79 -19.19 12.66 -30.63
CA GLU A 79 -18.35 11.69 -29.92
C GLU A 79 -19.17 10.89 -28.90
N VAL A 80 -20.01 11.56 -28.11
CA VAL A 80 -20.86 10.87 -27.13
C VAL A 80 -21.88 9.96 -27.80
N LYS A 81 -22.44 10.35 -28.95
CA LYS A 81 -23.34 9.48 -29.74
C LYS A 81 -22.65 8.21 -30.23
N VAL A 82 -21.45 8.33 -30.78
CA VAL A 82 -20.66 7.17 -31.25
C VAL A 82 -20.34 6.26 -30.07
N ALA A 83 -19.83 6.82 -28.97
CA ALA A 83 -19.51 6.07 -27.76
C ALA A 83 -20.74 5.34 -27.17
N ARG A 84 -21.92 5.99 -27.18
CA ARG A 84 -23.18 5.39 -26.72
C ARG A 84 -23.60 4.23 -27.59
N LEU A 85 -23.53 4.36 -28.92
CA LEU A 85 -23.89 3.28 -29.84
C LEU A 85 -23.00 2.05 -29.64
N GLN A 86 -21.68 2.25 -29.52
CA GLN A 86 -20.73 1.17 -29.24
C GLN A 86 -21.04 0.49 -27.90
N LEU A 87 -21.40 1.26 -26.86
CA LEU A 87 -21.79 0.70 -25.57
C LEU A 87 -23.07 -0.13 -25.68
N TYR A 88 -24.09 0.37 -26.38
CA TYR A 88 -25.36 -0.35 -26.54
C TYR A 88 -25.15 -1.68 -27.26
N GLU A 89 -24.36 -1.70 -28.34
CA GLU A 89 -23.99 -2.93 -29.02
C GLU A 89 -23.24 -3.90 -28.09
N CYS A 90 -22.34 -3.41 -27.25
CA CYS A 90 -21.63 -4.23 -26.25
C CYS A 90 -22.57 -4.83 -25.20
N VAL A 91 -23.54 -4.04 -24.73
CA VAL A 91 -24.53 -4.48 -23.74
C VAL A 91 -25.48 -5.52 -24.33
N GLU A 92 -26.02 -5.25 -25.53
CA GLU A 92 -26.93 -6.14 -26.26
C GLU A 92 -26.29 -7.51 -26.54
N ASN A 93 -24.99 -7.53 -26.87
CA ASN A 93 -24.24 -8.76 -27.09
C ASN A 93 -23.80 -9.47 -25.78
N GLY A 94 -24.23 -9.01 -24.60
CA GLY A 94 -23.86 -9.60 -23.30
C GLY A 94 -22.38 -9.45 -22.91
N LYS A 95 -21.57 -8.75 -23.72
CA LYS A 95 -20.11 -8.59 -23.50
C LYS A 95 -19.78 -7.75 -22.27
N HIS A 96 -20.74 -6.97 -21.79
CA HIS A 96 -20.67 -6.23 -20.54
C HIS A 96 -20.64 -7.10 -19.27
N HIS A 97 -21.04 -8.39 -19.38
CA HIS A 97 -20.86 -9.39 -18.33
C HIS A 97 -19.56 -10.19 -18.46
N LEU A 98 -18.93 -10.17 -19.65
CA LEU A 98 -17.72 -10.93 -19.95
C LEU A 98 -16.44 -10.24 -19.47
N GLN A 99 -16.54 -9.09 -18.78
CA GLN A 99 -15.41 -8.63 -17.99
C GLN A 99 -15.33 -9.47 -16.71
N PRO A 100 -14.30 -10.32 -16.51
CA PRO A 100 -13.76 -10.41 -15.17
C PRO A 100 -13.46 -8.95 -14.78
N VAL A 101 -13.90 -8.55 -13.59
CA VAL A 101 -13.67 -7.23 -13.02
C VAL A 101 -12.27 -6.79 -13.46
N ARG A 102 -12.18 -5.79 -14.36
CA ARG A 102 -10.95 -5.06 -14.61
C ARG A 102 -10.68 -4.30 -13.32
N ALA A 103 -10.23 -5.03 -12.30
CA ALA A 103 -9.38 -4.53 -11.25
C ALA A 103 -8.26 -3.83 -12.03
N SER A 104 -8.41 -2.51 -12.04
CA SER A 104 -7.78 -1.57 -12.94
C SER A 104 -6.28 -1.79 -12.97
N LYS A 105 -5.56 -1.42 -14.04
CA LYS A 105 -4.09 -1.24 -13.99
C LYS A 105 -3.60 -0.62 -12.67
N ARG A 106 -4.43 0.22 -12.04
CA ARG A 106 -4.20 0.80 -10.72
C ARG A 106 -4.19 -0.23 -9.57
N SER A 107 -5.10 -1.21 -9.51
CA SER A 107 -5.06 -2.25 -8.48
C SER A 107 -3.88 -3.19 -8.69
N GLU A 108 -3.57 -3.55 -9.95
CA GLU A 108 -2.35 -4.32 -10.26
C GLU A 108 -1.08 -3.57 -9.79
N ILE A 109 -0.99 -2.26 -10.05
CA ILE A 109 0.13 -1.43 -9.55
C ILE A 109 0.15 -1.34 -8.01
N ILE A 110 -1.02 -1.29 -7.36
CA ILE A 110 -1.10 -1.26 -5.88
C ILE A 110 -0.66 -2.59 -5.30
N GLU A 111 -1.10 -3.72 -5.87
CA GLU A 111 -0.72 -5.08 -5.45
C GLU A 111 0.78 -5.30 -5.61
N VAL A 112 1.35 -4.93 -6.76
CA VAL A 112 2.81 -5.01 -6.99
C VAL A 112 3.56 -4.18 -5.94
N ARG A 113 3.12 -2.95 -5.66
CA ARG A 113 3.74 -2.10 -4.63
C ARG A 113 3.57 -2.64 -3.22
N GLN A 114 2.44 -3.29 -2.92
CA GLN A 114 2.22 -3.96 -1.65
C GLN A 114 3.18 -5.14 -1.49
N ILE A 115 3.38 -5.94 -2.54
CA ILE A 115 4.34 -7.05 -2.54
C ILE A 115 5.76 -6.54 -2.32
N GLU A 116 6.24 -5.59 -3.13
CA GLU A 116 7.60 -5.01 -3.00
C GLU A 116 7.85 -4.46 -1.59
N LEU A 117 6.87 -3.73 -1.05
CA LEU A 117 6.97 -3.15 0.28
C LEU A 117 6.90 -4.20 1.40
N ALA A 118 6.12 -5.27 1.21
CA ALA A 118 6.04 -6.38 2.13
C ALA A 118 7.36 -7.17 2.18
N GLU A 119 8.01 -7.39 1.03
CA GLU A 119 9.33 -8.03 0.94
C GLU A 119 10.40 -7.22 1.66
N GLU A 120 10.48 -5.91 1.40
CA GLU A 120 11.43 -5.03 2.08
C GLU A 120 11.17 -5.00 3.60
N ALA A 121 9.91 -4.96 4.03
CA ALA A 121 9.57 -5.00 5.44
C ALA A 121 9.96 -6.35 6.08
N VAL A 122 9.74 -7.48 5.41
CA VAL A 122 10.16 -8.80 5.92
C VAL A 122 11.68 -8.88 6.06
N GLU A 123 12.42 -8.40 5.07
CA GLU A 123 13.89 -8.35 5.11
C GLU A 123 14.37 -7.56 6.34
N ILE A 124 13.84 -6.37 6.58
CA ILE A 124 14.24 -5.51 7.70
C ILE A 124 13.82 -6.12 9.04
N PHE A 125 12.53 -6.48 9.20
CA PHE A 125 12.00 -6.92 10.49
C PHE A 125 12.54 -8.27 10.93
N SER A 126 12.87 -9.18 10.00
CA SER A 126 13.51 -10.45 10.35
C SER A 126 14.92 -10.29 10.94
N GLN A 127 15.63 -9.21 10.62
CA GLN A 127 16.96 -8.91 11.15
C GLN A 127 16.93 -8.24 12.53
N LEU A 128 15.85 -7.50 12.85
CA LEU A 128 15.79 -6.64 14.03
C LEU A 128 16.09 -7.37 15.36
N PRO A 129 15.50 -8.54 15.69
CA PRO A 129 15.80 -9.21 16.95
C PRO A 129 17.29 -9.54 17.11
N GLY A 130 17.93 -10.02 16.03
CA GLY A 130 19.37 -10.31 16.02
C GLY A 130 20.21 -9.04 16.19
N ILE A 131 19.83 -7.96 15.51
CA ILE A 131 20.53 -6.67 15.59
C ILE A 131 20.43 -6.06 16.99
N PHE A 132 19.26 -6.07 17.63
CA PHE A 132 19.14 -5.57 18.99
C PHE A 132 19.93 -6.40 20.00
N ARG A 133 19.94 -7.75 19.86
CA ARG A 133 20.79 -8.61 20.69
C ARG A 133 22.28 -8.35 20.46
N TYR A 134 22.68 -8.11 19.22
CA TYR A 134 24.06 -7.73 18.89
C TYR A 134 24.44 -6.40 19.55
N ILE A 135 23.65 -5.35 19.36
CA ILE A 135 23.88 -4.03 19.98
C ILE A 135 24.01 -4.15 21.50
N ARG A 136 23.16 -5.00 22.11
CA ARG A 136 23.05 -5.20 23.56
C ARG A 136 23.90 -6.33 24.13
N SER A 137 24.81 -6.90 23.34
CA SER A 137 25.63 -8.03 23.76
C SER A 137 26.72 -7.58 24.75
N PRO A 138 26.83 -8.19 25.94
CA PRO A 138 27.91 -7.92 26.90
C PRO A 138 29.30 -8.34 26.40
N PHE A 139 29.35 -9.15 25.35
CA PHE A 139 30.59 -9.59 24.74
C PHE A 139 30.92 -8.70 23.55
N GLY A 140 32.17 -8.26 23.45
CA GLY A 140 32.74 -7.51 22.33
C GLY A 140 34.20 -7.89 22.08
N SER A 141 34.75 -7.51 20.93
CA SER A 141 36.17 -7.71 20.64
C SER A 141 37.02 -6.61 21.28
N SER A 142 38.32 -6.86 21.45
CA SER A 142 39.24 -5.93 22.11
C SER A 142 39.40 -4.58 21.37
N ASP A 143 39.07 -4.54 20.09
CA ASP A 143 39.12 -3.37 19.21
C ASP A 143 37.76 -2.66 19.08
N GLU A 144 36.68 -3.27 19.54
CA GLU A 144 35.34 -2.70 19.44
C GLU A 144 35.13 -1.52 20.39
N GLY A 145 34.47 -0.45 19.95
CA GLY A 145 34.31 0.78 20.72
C GLY A 145 35.49 1.76 20.56
N SER A 146 36.59 1.35 19.91
CA SER A 146 37.78 2.20 19.75
C SER A 146 37.50 3.44 18.90
N SER A 147 36.63 3.31 17.89
CA SER A 147 36.24 4.43 17.03
C SER A 147 35.60 5.55 17.85
N ILE A 148 34.66 5.17 18.73
CA ILE A 148 33.97 6.11 19.62
C ILE A 148 34.91 6.67 20.69
N ALA A 149 35.76 5.81 21.27
CA ALA A 149 36.74 6.23 22.28
C ALA A 149 37.72 7.29 21.73
N SER A 150 38.17 7.13 20.48
CA SER A 150 39.07 8.08 19.83
C SER A 150 38.44 9.45 19.57
N GLU A 151 37.12 9.51 19.39
CA GLU A 151 36.36 10.75 19.19
C GLU A 151 36.06 11.47 20.52
N ARG A 152 36.18 10.77 21.66
CA ARG A 152 35.73 11.22 22.98
C ARG A 152 36.84 10.97 24.01
N GLU A 153 37.84 11.86 24.01
CA GLU A 153 39.11 11.74 24.75
C GLU A 153 39.03 11.52 26.28
N GLU A 154 37.86 11.52 26.94
CA GLU A 154 37.77 11.74 28.39
C GLU A 154 37.03 10.69 29.23
N ILE A 155 36.37 9.66 28.68
CA ILE A 155 35.55 8.73 29.50
C ILE A 155 35.89 7.26 29.25
N ASN A 156 36.35 6.59 30.30
CA ASN A 156 36.80 5.19 30.27
C ASN A 156 35.64 4.20 30.50
N ASP A 157 34.54 4.35 29.75
CA ASP A 157 33.43 3.39 29.78
C ASP A 157 33.33 2.64 28.46
N HIS A 158 34.22 1.66 28.31
CA HIS A 158 34.37 0.82 27.11
C HIS A 158 33.04 0.20 26.65
N VAL A 159 32.17 -0.13 27.61
CA VAL A 159 30.82 -0.66 27.40
C VAL A 159 29.95 0.27 26.55
N SER A 160 29.93 1.54 26.92
CA SER A 160 29.12 2.57 26.27
C SER A 160 29.62 2.83 24.85
N HIS A 161 30.94 2.80 24.67
CA HIS A 161 31.57 2.95 23.37
C HIS A 161 31.19 1.80 22.42
N ILE A 162 31.21 0.55 22.90
CA ILE A 162 30.79 -0.62 22.10
C ILE A 162 29.33 -0.47 21.66
N ALA A 163 28.41 -0.18 22.58
CA ALA A 163 26.99 -0.04 22.24
C ALA A 163 26.73 1.08 21.22
N LEU A 164 27.41 2.24 21.37
CA LEU A 164 27.32 3.36 20.44
C LEU A 164 27.90 3.03 19.06
N GLU A 165 29.03 2.33 19.01
CA GLU A 165 29.65 1.90 17.75
C GLU A 165 28.73 0.94 17.00
N ARG A 166 28.18 -0.08 17.68
CA ARG A 166 27.21 -1.00 17.07
C ARG A 166 25.95 -0.30 16.58
N LEU A 167 25.42 0.64 17.35
CA LEU A 167 24.28 1.47 16.92
C LEU A 167 24.60 2.26 15.64
N ARG A 168 25.82 2.77 15.52
CA ARG A 168 26.31 3.47 14.32
C ARG A 168 26.44 2.52 13.14
N THR A 169 27.00 1.32 13.32
CA THR A 169 27.09 0.29 12.27
C THR A 169 25.72 -0.12 11.72
N CYS A 170 24.68 -0.12 12.56
CA CYS A 170 23.32 -0.46 12.17
C CYS A 170 22.48 0.74 11.68
N GLU A 171 23.06 1.94 11.55
CA GLU A 171 22.31 3.16 11.25
C GLU A 171 21.52 3.07 9.94
N GLU A 172 22.11 2.50 8.89
CA GLU A 172 21.47 2.37 7.58
C GLU A 172 20.21 1.50 7.62
N LEU A 173 20.20 0.43 8.43
CA LEU A 173 19.00 -0.38 8.62
C LEU A 173 17.87 0.44 9.26
N PHE A 174 18.19 1.25 10.28
CA PHE A 174 17.18 2.09 10.94
C PHE A 174 16.69 3.22 10.04
N LYS A 175 17.54 3.78 9.17
CA LYS A 175 17.12 4.73 8.12
C LYS A 175 16.16 4.08 7.14
N ARG A 176 16.47 2.87 6.64
CA ARG A 176 15.56 2.09 5.78
C ARG A 176 14.22 1.83 6.48
N LEU A 177 14.25 1.40 7.74
CA LEU A 177 13.04 1.16 8.54
C LEU A 177 12.15 2.42 8.64
N ASP A 178 12.73 3.58 8.95
CA ASP A 178 11.97 4.84 9.05
C ASP A 178 11.41 5.28 7.69
N ALA A 179 12.18 5.09 6.62
CA ALA A 179 11.78 5.45 5.26
C ALA A 179 10.57 4.64 4.76
N ILE A 180 10.48 3.35 5.09
CA ILE A 180 9.35 2.52 4.67
C ILE A 180 8.11 2.69 5.55
N ARG A 181 8.25 3.17 6.80
CA ARG A 181 7.16 3.29 7.79
C ARG A 181 5.92 3.97 7.22
N HIS A 182 6.09 5.15 6.61
CA HIS A 182 4.97 5.95 6.11
C HIS A 182 4.24 5.27 4.95
N LYS A 183 4.99 4.64 4.05
CA LYS A 183 4.42 3.87 2.94
C LYS A 183 3.69 2.64 3.47
N PHE A 184 4.29 1.93 4.42
CA PHE A 184 3.74 0.71 4.99
C PHE A 184 2.37 0.98 5.64
N VAL A 185 2.29 2.03 6.45
CA VAL A 185 1.05 2.48 7.07
C VAL A 185 -0.01 2.87 6.03
N ALA A 186 0.38 3.50 4.92
CA ALA A 186 -0.55 3.89 3.87
C ALA A 186 -1.17 2.68 3.13
N TYR A 187 -0.41 1.61 2.96
CA TYR A 187 -0.85 0.40 2.23
C TYR A 187 -1.46 -0.68 3.12
N PHE A 188 -1.06 -0.77 4.39
CA PHE A 188 -1.43 -1.87 5.29
C PHE A 188 -2.18 -1.42 6.54
N GLY A 189 -2.46 -0.12 6.71
CA GLY A 189 -3.28 0.39 7.81
C GLY A 189 -2.49 1.06 8.95
N MET A 190 -3.17 1.95 9.66
CA MET A 190 -2.63 2.77 10.74
C MET A 190 -2.24 1.97 11.98
N GLU A 191 -2.89 0.84 12.21
CA GLU A 191 -2.64 -0.09 13.32
C GLU A 191 -1.20 -0.63 13.33
N ASN A 192 -0.57 -0.71 12.15
CA ASN A 192 0.80 -1.23 12.01
C ASN A 192 1.88 -0.20 12.36
N ARG A 193 1.50 1.08 12.51
CA ARG A 193 2.41 2.15 12.92
C ARG A 193 3.10 1.84 14.24
N MET A 194 2.37 1.24 15.18
CA MET A 194 2.86 0.96 16.53
C MET A 194 4.08 0.03 16.52
N SER A 195 4.14 -0.96 15.62
CA SER A 195 5.28 -1.88 15.53
C SER A 195 6.57 -1.15 15.12
N PHE A 196 6.49 -0.19 14.20
CA PHE A 196 7.63 0.67 13.83
C PHE A 196 8.04 1.59 14.99
N GLU A 197 7.06 2.20 15.67
CA GLU A 197 7.34 3.10 16.79
C GLU A 197 7.99 2.38 17.96
N VAL A 198 7.58 1.13 18.25
CA VAL A 198 8.22 0.31 19.28
C VAL A 198 9.70 0.11 18.96
N VAL A 199 10.04 -0.26 17.73
CA VAL A 199 11.43 -0.49 17.31
C VAL A 199 12.27 0.79 17.41
N LEU A 200 11.77 1.89 16.85
CA LEU A 200 12.50 3.17 16.85
C LEU A 200 12.63 3.75 18.26
N ARG A 201 11.63 3.58 19.11
CA ARG A 201 11.70 3.97 20.52
C ARG A 201 12.72 3.14 21.27
N THR A 202 12.73 1.82 21.08
CA THR A 202 13.72 0.94 21.70
C THR A 202 15.15 1.29 21.27
N ARG A 203 15.38 1.63 20.00
CA ARG A 203 16.66 2.20 19.56
C ARG A 203 17.02 3.46 20.36
N GLY A 204 16.07 4.39 20.51
CA GLY A 204 16.27 5.62 21.27
C GLY A 204 16.55 5.39 22.76
N GLU A 205 15.86 4.42 23.38
CA GLU A 205 16.07 4.00 24.77
C GLU A 205 17.52 3.49 24.98
N ILE A 206 18.03 2.66 24.06
CA ILE A 206 19.40 2.14 24.13
C ILE A 206 20.43 3.25 23.89
N LEU A 207 20.20 4.10 22.89
CA LEU A 207 21.09 5.24 22.61
C LEU A 207 21.20 6.16 23.84
N ALA A 208 20.06 6.55 24.41
CA ALA A 208 20.03 7.40 25.59
C ALA A 208 20.70 6.73 26.81
N ALA A 209 20.54 5.42 26.98
CA ALA A 209 21.23 4.68 28.04
C ALA A 209 22.74 4.65 27.83
N ALA A 210 23.21 4.41 26.61
CA ALA A 210 24.64 4.39 26.28
C ALA A 210 25.27 5.78 26.45
N GLU A 211 24.57 6.84 26.05
CA GLU A 211 25.02 8.22 26.30
C GLU A 211 25.01 8.58 27.78
N ALA A 212 24.00 8.14 28.54
CA ALA A 212 23.92 8.38 29.98
C ALA A 212 25.09 7.74 30.73
N LEU A 213 25.51 6.54 30.34
CA LEU A 213 26.65 5.86 30.95
C LEU A 213 27.97 6.61 30.78
N LEU A 214 28.12 7.39 29.70
CA LEU A 214 29.31 8.24 29.53
C LEU A 214 29.43 9.31 30.62
N VAL A 215 28.30 9.79 31.14
CA VAL A 215 28.27 10.87 32.14
C VAL A 215 27.80 10.39 33.52
N ALA A 216 27.50 9.10 33.68
CA ALA A 216 26.95 8.54 34.92
C ALA A 216 28.03 8.48 36.01
N ILE A 217 27.90 9.36 37.00
CA ILE A 217 28.78 9.41 38.16
C ILE A 217 28.21 8.57 39.32
N ASP A 218 26.89 8.46 39.42
CA ASP A 218 26.23 7.73 40.51
C ASP A 218 25.90 6.26 40.14
N PRO A 219 26.03 5.32 41.08
CA PRO A 219 25.78 3.89 40.81
C PRO A 219 24.34 3.57 40.37
N ILE A 220 23.34 4.35 40.82
CA ILE A 220 21.93 4.04 40.56
C ILE A 220 21.60 4.33 39.09
N SER A 221 22.00 5.50 38.59
CA SER A 221 21.85 5.86 37.18
C SER A 221 22.64 4.90 36.28
N ARG A 222 23.83 4.49 36.71
CA ARG A 222 24.64 3.50 35.99
C ARG A 222 23.93 2.16 35.87
N THR A 223 23.50 1.57 36.98
CA THR A 223 22.79 0.27 36.98
C THR A 223 21.51 0.32 36.12
N LYS A 224 20.78 1.44 36.17
CA LYS A 224 19.59 1.62 35.33
C LYS A 224 19.94 1.59 33.84
N ALA A 225 20.99 2.30 33.42
CA ALA A 225 21.39 2.34 32.03
C ALA A 225 22.00 1.00 31.56
N GLU A 226 22.81 0.34 32.39
CA GLU A 226 23.33 -1.01 32.15
C GLU A 226 22.20 -2.04 31.96
N SER A 227 21.11 -1.95 32.73
CA SER A 227 19.96 -2.86 32.58
C SER A 227 19.24 -2.74 31.23
N ILE A 228 19.34 -1.58 30.57
CA ILE A 228 18.78 -1.35 29.23
C ILE A 228 19.75 -1.89 28.16
N ILE A 229 21.05 -1.66 28.34
CA ILE A 229 22.07 -2.03 27.36
C ILE A 229 22.36 -3.53 27.38
N TRP A 230 22.31 -4.21 28.53
CA TRP A 230 22.75 -5.60 28.62
C TRP A 230 21.61 -6.61 28.53
N PHE A 231 21.64 -7.40 27.45
CA PHE A 231 20.84 -8.60 27.29
C PHE A 231 21.20 -9.63 28.39
N HIS A 232 20.20 -10.18 29.09
CA HIS A 232 20.28 -11.22 30.15
C HIS A 232 20.61 -10.82 31.59
N THR A 233 20.56 -9.54 31.96
CA THR A 233 20.74 -9.15 33.38
C THR A 233 19.48 -9.33 34.24
N VAL A 234 18.32 -9.65 33.65
CA VAL A 234 17.02 -9.75 34.33
C VAL A 234 16.21 -10.94 33.79
N GLU A 235 15.43 -11.61 34.65
CA GLU A 235 14.67 -12.85 34.34
C GLU A 235 13.61 -12.70 33.22
N ALA A 236 13.31 -11.49 32.76
CA ALA A 236 12.52 -11.24 31.56
C ALA A 236 12.97 -9.93 30.89
N ASP A 237 13.59 -10.03 29.71
CA ASP A 237 13.99 -8.87 28.93
C ASP A 237 12.79 -8.28 28.17
N ASP A 238 12.14 -7.30 28.77
CA ASP A 238 10.98 -6.61 28.20
C ASP A 238 11.28 -6.00 26.81
N LEU A 239 12.52 -5.56 26.57
CA LEU A 239 12.92 -5.00 25.28
C LEU A 239 12.93 -6.06 24.18
N ASP A 240 13.51 -7.23 24.43
CA ASP A 240 13.53 -8.33 23.45
C ASP A 240 12.10 -8.80 23.13
N LEU A 241 11.25 -8.92 24.15
CA LEU A 241 9.84 -9.28 23.98
C LEU A 241 9.06 -8.22 23.17
N ARG A 242 9.29 -6.93 23.42
CA ARG A 242 8.69 -5.83 22.66
C ARG A 242 9.10 -5.87 21.18
N ILE A 243 10.39 -6.07 20.92
CA ILE A 243 10.92 -6.18 19.54
C ILE A 243 10.37 -7.42 18.84
N GLN A 244 10.33 -8.56 19.53
CA GLN A 244 9.79 -9.81 18.96
C GLN A 244 8.31 -9.65 18.60
N ARG A 245 7.49 -9.10 19.51
CA ARG A 245 6.06 -8.85 19.23
C ARG A 245 5.85 -7.89 18.06
N ALA A 246 6.62 -6.81 17.99
CA ALA A 246 6.56 -5.87 16.86
C ALA A 246 6.94 -6.56 15.54
N THR A 247 7.95 -7.41 15.58
CA THR A 247 8.43 -8.21 14.44
C THR A 247 7.35 -9.19 13.98
N ASP A 248 6.82 -10.01 14.90
CA ASP A 248 5.80 -11.02 14.59
C ASP A 248 4.54 -10.38 13.99
N GLN A 249 4.14 -9.21 14.49
CA GLN A 249 2.99 -8.47 13.96
C GLN A 249 3.21 -8.06 12.50
N ILE A 250 4.35 -7.45 12.17
CA ILE A 250 4.64 -7.02 10.80
C ILE A 250 4.80 -8.21 9.87
N LEU A 251 5.54 -9.25 10.30
CA LEU A 251 5.70 -10.46 9.50
C LEU A 251 4.35 -11.13 9.22
N LYS A 252 3.43 -11.15 10.18
CA LYS A 252 2.07 -11.68 9.97
C LYS A 252 1.31 -10.91 8.90
N VAL A 253 1.40 -9.58 8.89
CA VAL A 253 0.76 -8.72 7.87
C VAL A 253 1.38 -8.92 6.50
N CYS A 254 2.71 -8.99 6.41
CA CYS A 254 3.37 -9.24 5.13
C CYS A 254 3.04 -10.64 4.58
N GLN A 255 2.97 -11.66 5.45
CA GLN A 255 2.66 -13.03 5.03
C GLN A 255 1.26 -13.19 4.44
N SER A 256 0.26 -12.39 4.84
CA SER A 256 -1.06 -12.49 4.22
C SER A 256 -1.02 -12.06 2.76
N VAL A 257 -0.17 -11.08 2.41
CA VAL A 257 -0.04 -10.58 1.03
C VAL A 257 0.83 -11.52 0.20
N LEU A 258 1.95 -12.00 0.76
CA LEU A 258 2.90 -12.85 0.03
C LEU A 258 2.41 -14.28 -0.23
N ARG A 259 1.44 -14.79 0.55
CA ARG A 259 0.92 -16.17 0.38
C ARG A 259 -0.21 -16.28 -0.64
N GLU A 260 -0.92 -15.19 -0.94
CA GLU A 260 -2.05 -15.20 -1.88
C GLU A 260 -1.63 -15.59 -3.31
N ASP A 261 -0.38 -15.33 -3.71
CA ASP A 261 0.15 -15.69 -5.04
C ASP A 261 0.28 -17.21 -5.30
N SER A 262 0.44 -18.02 -4.25
CA SER A 262 0.66 -19.47 -4.40
C SER A 262 -0.58 -20.25 -4.84
N THR A 263 -1.79 -19.70 -4.64
CA THR A 263 -3.05 -20.40 -4.95
C THR A 263 -3.52 -20.13 -6.37
N THR A 264 -3.20 -18.97 -6.92
CA THR A 264 -3.64 -18.51 -8.27
C THR A 264 -2.77 -19.09 -9.39
N GLN A 265 -1.54 -19.50 -9.10
CA GLN A 265 -0.62 -20.07 -10.10
C GLN A 265 -0.86 -21.58 -10.37
N GLY A 266 -1.54 -22.29 -9.47
CA GLY A 266 -1.89 -23.71 -9.64
C GLY A 266 -3.06 -23.98 -10.60
N ILE A 267 -3.92 -22.98 -10.86
CA ILE A 267 -5.11 -23.16 -11.70
C ILE A 267 -4.80 -22.93 -13.19
N ARG A 268 -3.72 -22.22 -13.54
CA ARG A 268 -3.36 -21.93 -14.94
C ARG A 268 -2.63 -23.06 -15.68
N ASN A 269 -2.07 -24.06 -14.99
CA ASN A 269 -1.32 -25.15 -15.62
C ASN A 269 -2.12 -26.45 -15.83
N GLY A 270 -3.43 -26.43 -15.61
CA GLY A 270 -4.31 -27.60 -15.68
C GLY A 270 -5.31 -27.58 -16.84
N GLN A 271 -4.91 -27.24 -18.07
CA GLN A 271 -5.73 -27.48 -19.27
C GLN A 271 -4.94 -28.23 -20.36
N THR A 272 -4.93 -29.55 -20.20
CA THR A 272 -5.15 -30.58 -21.23
C THR A 272 -4.76 -30.28 -22.68
N LYS A 273 -3.67 -30.92 -23.15
CA LYS A 273 -3.54 -31.34 -24.55
C LYS A 273 -4.50 -32.52 -24.81
N PRO A 274 -5.31 -32.52 -25.88
CA PRO A 274 -6.01 -33.72 -26.31
C PRO A 274 -5.01 -34.71 -26.94
N ALA A 275 -5.20 -35.98 -26.63
CA ALA A 275 -4.45 -37.09 -27.20
C ALA A 275 -4.89 -37.31 -28.66
N ASP A 276 -3.93 -37.23 -29.58
CA ASP A 276 -4.11 -37.70 -30.95
C ASP A 276 -4.11 -39.24 -30.95
N LEU A 277 -5.30 -39.80 -31.16
CA LEU A 277 -5.47 -41.14 -31.70
C LEU A 277 -4.96 -41.15 -33.14
N LYS A 278 -3.90 -41.91 -33.41
CA LYS A 278 -3.61 -42.43 -34.74
C LYS A 278 -3.66 -43.94 -34.72
N ASN A 279 -4.47 -44.43 -35.65
CA ASN A 279 -4.66 -45.81 -36.03
C ASN A 279 -3.32 -46.51 -36.34
N ASP A 280 -3.21 -47.76 -35.92
CA ASP A 280 -2.86 -48.92 -36.76
C ASP A 280 -3.54 -50.17 -36.18
#